data_AF-A0A6P6VWP9-F1
#
_entry.id   AF-A0A6P6VWP9-F1
#
_cell.length_a   1.000
_cell.length_b   1.000
_cell.length_c   1.000
_cell.angle_alpha   90.00
_cell.angle_beta   90.00
_cell.angle_gamma   90.00
#
_symmetry.space_group_name_H-M   'P 1'
#
loop_
_entity.id
_entity.type
_entity.pdbx_description
1 polymer ?
#
loop_
_entity_poly.entity_id
_entity_poly.type
_entity_poly.pdbx_seq_one_letter_code
_entity_poly.pdbx_strand_id
1 'polypeptide(L)'
;MNLESPDEVFKDLQSSGDPVYFALTAVEALYPPYLRKVDMVFEGRVASCCILLLEQLLRLSPQIQPSAKSGALKLASEWKAIIETGNVLEVLGFLYLLASFDLASAFDVKEVMNFVEIVAQNQKTPELCRLLGLTDKIPERICIGLMQHFEGKILSVGGKGQGEGLLKCVGGCLISPGWSSNNLGGGFIIGLTKKKRYLLAFEYVYEFNLVDKIPPIALVKKHVSHSKQVAKTLCNDGQNTPEAQIKALVNEISALKSAIKSIIDRGLEREYSPNQLRQRVIQLESRRANLKTSLSAPISEELPNWTQAKNCLLLKRLR
;
A
#
# COMPACT_ATOMS: atom_id res chain seq x y z
N MET A 1 20.04 -0.87 -11.62
CA MET A 1 19.70 -1.86 -10.58
C MET A 1 18.32 -2.39 -10.90
N ASN A 2 18.22 -3.67 -11.27
CA ASN A 2 16.93 -4.34 -11.45
C ASN A 2 16.22 -4.39 -10.09
N LEU A 3 14.88 -4.43 -10.07
CA LEU A 3 14.14 -4.69 -8.84
C LEU A 3 14.47 -6.11 -8.35
N GLU A 4 15.54 -6.25 -7.59
CA GLU A 4 15.90 -7.48 -6.88
C GLU A 4 14.77 -7.80 -5.88
N SER A 5 14.42 -9.07 -5.80
CA SER A 5 13.39 -9.51 -4.87
C SER A 5 13.83 -9.20 -3.43
N PRO A 6 12.91 -8.88 -2.49
CA PRO A 6 13.30 -8.58 -1.11
C PRO A 6 14.17 -9.67 -0.46
N ASP A 7 13.95 -10.93 -0.83
CA ASP A 7 14.72 -12.07 -0.32
C ASP A 7 16.12 -12.18 -0.94
N GLU A 8 16.34 -11.71 -2.17
CA GLU A 8 17.69 -11.60 -2.75
C GLU A 8 18.47 -10.48 -2.05
N VAL A 9 17.88 -9.29 -1.93
CA VAL A 9 18.49 -8.17 -1.22
C VAL A 9 18.83 -8.57 0.22
N PHE A 10 17.96 -9.33 0.89
CA PHE A 10 18.22 -9.85 2.23
C PHE A 10 19.44 -10.78 2.27
N LYS A 11 19.55 -11.74 1.33
CA LYS A 11 20.67 -12.68 1.27
C LYS A 11 21.99 -11.99 0.96
N ASP A 12 21.97 -11.02 0.05
CA ASP A 12 23.15 -10.25 -0.32
C ASP A 12 23.61 -9.38 0.85
N LEU A 13 22.67 -8.72 1.52
CA LEU A 13 22.94 -7.94 2.73
C LEU A 13 23.48 -8.83 3.86
N GLN A 14 22.90 -10.02 4.07
CA GLN A 14 23.37 -10.99 5.06
C GLN A 14 24.78 -11.51 4.76
N SER A 15 25.11 -11.66 3.48
CA SER A 15 26.42 -12.15 3.03
C SER A 15 27.48 -11.04 2.97
N SER A 16 27.07 -9.78 3.09
CA SER A 16 28.00 -8.66 3.21
C SER A 16 28.75 -8.73 4.54
N GLY A 17 30.07 -8.53 4.53
CA GLY A 17 30.89 -8.67 5.73
C GLY A 17 30.52 -7.70 6.86
N ASP A 18 29.95 -6.54 6.51
CA ASP A 18 29.38 -5.57 7.45
C ASP A 18 28.06 -5.01 6.88
N PRO A 19 26.90 -5.62 7.23
CA PRO A 19 25.60 -5.22 6.74
C PRO A 19 25.21 -3.78 7.14
N VAL A 20 25.66 -3.33 8.31
CA VAL A 20 25.32 -2.01 8.84
C VAL A 20 26.09 -0.93 8.07
N TYR A 21 27.39 -1.13 7.88
CA TYR A 21 28.21 -0.23 7.08
C TYR A 21 27.74 -0.18 5.64
N PHE A 22 27.50 -1.34 5.02
CA PHE A 22 27.00 -1.42 3.65
C PHE A 22 25.68 -0.65 3.48
N ALA A 23 24.72 -0.87 4.38
CA ALA A 23 23.44 -0.17 4.33
C ALA A 23 23.60 1.34 4.52
N LEU A 24 24.40 1.78 5.49
CA LEU A 24 24.64 3.21 5.74
C LEU A 24 25.28 3.89 4.52
N THR A 25 26.33 3.30 3.96
CA THR A 25 27.01 3.84 2.77
C THR A 25 26.09 3.88 1.55
N ALA A 26 25.28 2.84 1.34
CA ALA A 26 24.32 2.82 0.23
C ALA A 26 23.24 3.91 0.40
N VAL A 27 22.69 4.09 1.61
CA VAL A 27 21.68 5.12 1.87
C VAL A 27 22.27 6.53 1.72
N GLU A 28 23.51 6.75 2.16
CA GLU A 28 24.24 8.01 1.97
C GLU A 28 24.49 8.32 0.48
N ALA A 29 24.84 7.31 -0.33
CA ALA A 29 25.01 7.47 -1.77
C ALA A 29 23.70 7.78 -2.51
N LEU A 30 22.57 7.27 -2.00
CA LEU A 30 21.23 7.44 -2.57
C LEU A 30 20.46 8.60 -1.94
N TYR A 31 21.12 9.41 -1.11
CA TYR A 31 20.56 10.50 -0.33
C TYR A 31 20.10 11.70 -1.22
N PRO A 32 18.88 12.26 -1.01
CA PRO A 32 18.29 13.27 -1.89
C PRO A 32 19.09 14.51 -2.28
N PRO A 33 19.87 15.20 -1.42
CA PRO A 33 20.52 16.45 -1.81
C PRO A 33 21.73 16.25 -2.71
N TYR A 34 22.37 15.07 -2.68
CA TYR A 34 23.42 14.74 -3.65
C TYR A 34 22.81 14.50 -5.03
N LEU A 35 21.64 13.86 -5.10
CA LEU A 35 20.97 13.56 -6.35
C LEU A 35 20.21 14.76 -6.95
N ARG A 36 19.68 15.67 -6.12
CA ARG A 36 19.04 16.92 -6.57
C ARG A 36 20.01 17.87 -7.28
N LYS A 37 21.32 17.80 -6.99
CA LYS A 37 22.35 18.60 -7.68
C LYS A 37 22.66 18.12 -9.10
N VAL A 38 22.25 16.90 -9.47
CA VAL A 38 22.64 16.26 -10.74
C VAL A 38 21.53 16.37 -11.80
N ASP A 39 20.46 17.14 -11.55
CA ASP A 39 19.27 17.24 -12.43
C ASP A 39 18.67 15.88 -12.83
N MET A 40 19.00 14.84 -12.07
CA MET A 40 18.35 13.55 -12.20
C MET A 40 17.03 13.68 -11.48
N VAL A 41 15.94 13.69 -12.26
CA VAL A 41 14.59 13.39 -11.78
C VAL A 41 14.76 12.32 -10.72
N PHE A 42 14.51 12.64 -9.45
CA PHE A 42 14.60 11.71 -8.34
C PHE A 42 13.43 10.74 -8.53
N GLU A 43 13.57 9.83 -9.49
CA GLU A 43 12.58 8.85 -9.82
C GLU A 43 12.35 8.04 -8.56
N GLY A 44 11.10 7.85 -8.16
CA GLY A 44 10.71 7.11 -6.97
C GLY A 44 11.35 5.72 -6.84
N ARG A 45 12.02 5.22 -7.90
CA ARG A 45 12.92 4.07 -7.89
C ARG A 45 14.04 4.19 -6.85
N VAL A 46 14.75 5.31 -6.76
CA VAL A 46 15.88 5.45 -5.82
C VAL A 46 15.42 5.40 -4.37
N ALA A 47 14.39 6.19 -4.03
CA ALA A 47 13.77 6.13 -2.70
C ALA A 47 13.27 4.72 -2.36
N SER A 48 12.68 4.01 -3.34
CA SER A 48 12.22 2.64 -3.15
C SER A 48 13.36 1.66 -2.86
N CYS A 49 14.53 1.82 -3.49
CA CYS A 49 15.71 1.01 -3.20
C CYS A 49 16.23 1.24 -1.77
N CYS A 50 16.32 2.51 -1.32
CA CYS A 50 16.72 2.83 0.05
C CYS A 50 15.77 2.19 1.08
N ILE A 51 14.47 2.36 0.85
CA ILE A 51 13.43 1.79 1.71
C ILE A 51 13.56 0.27 1.78
N LEU A 52 13.73 -0.40 0.62
CA LEU A 52 13.87 -1.87 0.58
C LEU A 52 15.12 -2.35 1.33
N LEU A 53 16.25 -1.65 1.19
CA LEU A 53 17.49 -1.98 1.89
C LEU A 53 17.35 -1.81 3.41
N LEU A 54 16.77 -0.69 3.85
CA LEU A 54 16.50 -0.40 5.26
C LEU A 54 15.51 -1.38 5.90
N GLU A 55 14.53 -1.84 5.12
CA GLU A 55 13.61 -2.92 5.50
C GLU A 55 14.33 -4.24 5.73
N GLN A 56 15.24 -4.62 4.83
CA GLN A 56 16.01 -5.85 5.03
C GLN A 56 16.98 -5.72 6.20
N LEU A 57 17.55 -4.53 6.45
CA LEU A 57 18.38 -4.29 7.63
C LEU A 57 17.58 -4.45 8.93
N LEU A 58 16.35 -3.92 8.98
CA LEU A 58 15.43 -4.13 10.10
C LEU A 58 15.08 -5.60 10.31
N ARG A 59 14.86 -6.33 9.22
CA ARG A 59 14.61 -7.78 9.24
C ARG A 59 15.82 -8.57 9.76
N LEU A 60 17.05 -8.16 9.40
CA LEU A 60 18.27 -8.76 9.91
C LEU A 60 18.51 -8.42 11.39
N SER A 61 18.06 -7.24 11.83
CA SER A 61 18.22 -6.72 13.20
C SER A 61 19.66 -6.89 13.75
N PRO A 62 20.69 -6.40 13.03
CA PRO A 62 22.07 -6.50 13.50
C PRO A 62 22.32 -5.59 14.71
N GLN A 63 23.39 -5.87 15.46
CA GLN A 63 23.84 -4.95 16.51
C GLN A 63 24.43 -3.68 15.90
N ILE A 64 23.75 -2.55 16.11
CA ILE A 64 24.21 -1.25 15.61
C ILE A 64 25.27 -0.69 16.57
N GLN A 65 26.50 -0.56 16.10
CA GLN A 65 27.60 0.05 16.86
C GLN A 65 27.40 1.57 17.01
N PRO A 66 27.87 2.20 18.11
CA PRO A 66 27.74 3.63 18.32
C PRO A 66 28.32 4.51 17.21
N SER A 67 29.41 4.05 16.56
CA SER A 67 30.03 4.75 15.43
C SER A 67 29.08 4.83 14.22
N ALA A 68 28.46 3.71 13.85
CA ALA A 68 27.46 3.66 12.79
C ALA A 68 26.22 4.50 13.15
N LYS A 69 25.77 4.44 14.42
CA LYS A 69 24.65 5.24 14.93
C LYS A 69 24.93 6.75 14.80
N SER A 70 26.15 7.18 15.10
CA SER A 70 26.57 8.58 14.94
C SER A 70 26.57 9.04 13.48
N GLY A 71 27.04 8.20 12.56
CA GLY A 71 27.01 8.50 11.12
C GLY A 71 25.58 8.60 10.59
N ALA A 72 24.74 7.63 10.95
CA ALA A 72 23.33 7.60 10.59
C ALA A 72 22.55 8.80 11.18
N LEU A 73 22.86 9.22 12.41
CA LEU A 73 22.25 10.40 13.03
C LEU A 73 22.59 11.69 12.29
N LYS A 74 23.85 11.85 11.85
CA LYS A 74 24.26 13.00 11.04
C LYS A 74 23.48 13.03 9.73
N LEU A 75 23.45 11.90 9.01
CA LEU A 75 22.70 11.75 7.77
C LEU A 75 21.21 12.07 7.96
N ALA A 76 20.59 11.53 9.02
CA ALA A 76 19.18 11.76 9.32
C ALA A 76 18.89 13.25 9.64
N SER A 77 19.79 13.92 10.36
CA SER A 77 19.65 15.34 10.69
C SER A 77 19.72 16.22 9.45
N GLU A 78 20.66 15.93 8.54
CA GLU A 78 20.75 16.60 7.25
C GLU A 78 19.51 16.32 6.39
N TRP A 79 19.05 15.07 6.35
CA TRP A 79 17.88 14.67 5.54
C TRP A 79 16.63 15.42 5.98
N LYS A 80 16.39 15.47 7.28
CA LYS A 80 15.25 16.18 7.85
C LYS A 80 15.22 17.65 7.40
N ALA A 81 16.37 18.31 7.25
CA ALA A 81 16.43 19.74 6.88
C ALA A 81 15.99 20.04 5.45
N ILE A 82 16.00 19.03 4.56
CA ILE A 82 15.74 19.19 3.12
C ILE A 82 14.50 18.43 2.63
N ILE A 83 13.87 17.67 3.52
CA ILE A 83 12.82 16.72 3.15
C ILE A 83 11.62 17.47 2.57
N GLU A 84 11.17 17.06 1.38
CA GLU A 84 9.97 17.63 0.79
C GLU A 84 8.77 16.85 1.31
N THR A 85 7.96 17.49 2.18
CA THR A 85 6.80 16.85 2.82
C THR A 85 5.71 16.42 1.83
N GLY A 86 5.76 16.89 0.58
CA GLY A 86 4.92 16.40 -0.53
C GLY A 86 5.36 15.05 -1.10
N ASN A 87 6.62 14.65 -0.91
CA ASN A 87 7.16 13.40 -1.43
C ASN A 87 7.05 12.27 -0.39
N VAL A 88 5.96 11.51 -0.45
CA VAL A 88 5.64 10.42 0.48
C VAL A 88 6.77 9.37 0.57
N LEU A 89 7.49 9.09 -0.53
CA LEU A 89 8.58 8.10 -0.52
C LEU A 89 9.83 8.61 0.20
N GLU A 90 10.15 9.89 0.09
CA GLU A 90 11.24 10.49 0.87
C GLU A 90 10.94 10.49 2.36
N VAL A 91 9.71 10.88 2.73
CA VAL A 91 9.25 10.84 4.13
C VAL A 91 9.29 9.42 4.68
N LEU A 92 8.85 8.44 3.89
CA LEU A 92 8.91 7.04 4.28
C LEU A 92 10.36 6.56 4.43
N GLY A 93 11.25 6.88 3.49
CA GLY A 93 12.67 6.55 3.56
C GLY A 93 13.37 7.12 4.79
N PHE A 94 13.08 8.38 5.13
CA PHE A 94 13.58 9.02 6.36
C PHE A 94 13.11 8.27 7.61
N LEU A 95 11.82 7.94 7.71
CA LEU A 95 11.28 7.20 8.86
C LEU A 95 11.88 5.79 8.98
N TYR A 96 12.14 5.12 7.86
CA TYR A 96 12.85 3.84 7.84
C TYR A 96 14.30 3.98 8.33
N LEU A 97 15.02 5.04 7.93
CA LEU A 97 16.36 5.32 8.45
C LEU A 97 16.35 5.47 9.97
N LEU A 98 15.36 6.19 10.51
CA LEU A 98 15.21 6.34 11.96
C LEU A 98 14.97 5.00 12.65
N ALA A 99 14.10 4.15 12.09
CA ALA A 99 13.79 2.84 12.65
C ALA A 99 14.98 1.88 12.58
N SER A 100 15.64 1.76 11.43
CA SER A 100 16.72 0.80 11.20
C SER A 100 17.97 1.05 12.05
N PHE A 101 18.24 2.30 12.41
CA PHE A 101 19.40 2.68 13.22
C PHE A 101 19.04 3.10 14.65
N ASP A 102 17.79 2.86 15.08
CA ASP A 102 17.29 3.18 16.42
C ASP A 102 17.52 4.66 16.80
N LEU A 103 17.18 5.56 15.88
CA LEU A 103 17.43 7.01 16.01
C LEU A 103 16.22 7.79 16.50
N ALA A 104 15.04 7.17 16.60
CA ALA A 104 13.79 7.85 16.91
C ALA A 104 13.86 8.71 18.20
N SER A 105 14.60 8.24 19.22
CA SER A 105 14.77 8.96 20.49
C SER A 105 15.63 10.23 20.39
N ALA A 106 16.38 10.41 19.30
CA ALA A 106 17.23 11.59 19.08
C ALA A 106 16.46 12.78 18.47
N PHE A 107 15.20 12.58 18.08
CA PHE A 107 14.36 13.59 17.44
C PHE A 107 13.18 13.99 18.32
N ASP A 108 12.65 15.19 18.12
CA ASP A 108 11.40 15.59 18.78
C ASP A 108 10.25 14.71 18.31
N VAL A 109 9.51 14.18 19.28
CA VAL A 109 8.42 13.24 19.02
C VAL A 109 7.33 13.87 18.15
N LYS A 110 7.04 15.16 18.33
CA LYS A 110 5.99 15.84 17.55
C LYS A 110 6.42 15.98 16.09
N GLU A 111 7.69 16.27 15.84
CA GLU A 111 8.23 16.34 14.48
C GLU A 111 8.19 14.98 13.78
N VAL A 112 8.62 13.90 14.44
CA VAL A 112 8.54 12.54 13.88
C VAL A 112 7.08 12.18 13.58
N MET A 113 6.17 12.55 14.47
CA MET A 113 4.74 12.33 14.28
C MET A 113 4.17 13.07 13.05
N ASN A 114 4.60 14.30 12.78
CA ASN A 114 4.16 15.03 11.58
C ASN A 114 4.54 14.28 10.29
N PHE A 115 5.72 13.64 10.27
CA PHE A 115 6.13 12.79 9.15
C PHE A 115 5.29 11.51 9.04
N VAL A 116 4.98 10.88 10.18
CA VAL A 116 4.08 9.71 10.23
C VAL A 116 2.70 10.06 9.68
N GLU A 117 2.16 11.24 9.99
CA GLU A 117 0.86 11.69 9.47
C GLU A 117 0.84 11.78 7.94
N ILE A 118 1.91 12.28 7.32
CA ILE A 118 2.05 12.35 5.85
C ILE A 118 1.96 10.94 5.24
N VAL A 119 2.65 9.98 5.86
CA VAL A 119 2.69 8.60 5.35
C VAL A 119 1.61 7.70 5.93
N ALA A 120 0.69 8.18 6.77
CA ALA A 120 -0.30 7.35 7.51
C ALA A 120 -1.20 6.49 6.61
N GLN A 121 -1.31 6.87 5.35
CA GLN A 121 -2.03 6.13 4.33
C GLN A 121 -1.15 5.12 3.58
N ASN A 122 0.09 4.85 4.00
CA ASN A 122 0.92 3.80 3.43
C ASN A 122 0.69 2.47 4.17
N GLN A 123 0.77 1.34 3.47
CA GLN A 123 0.58 0.01 4.07
C GLN A 123 1.65 -0.34 5.12
N LYS A 124 2.83 0.26 5.01
CA LYS A 124 3.99 0.00 5.86
C LYS A 124 4.01 0.79 7.17
N THR A 125 3.25 1.88 7.23
CA THR A 125 3.29 2.82 8.36
C THR A 125 2.88 2.23 9.71
N PRO A 126 1.86 1.36 9.82
CA PRO A 126 1.51 0.75 11.11
C PRO A 126 2.70 0.05 11.77
N GLU A 127 3.39 -0.82 11.02
CA GLU A 127 4.57 -1.53 11.50
C GLU A 127 5.70 -0.56 11.84
N LEU A 128 5.92 0.44 10.98
CA LEU A 128 6.96 1.45 11.21
C LEU A 128 6.71 2.26 12.50
N CYS A 129 5.45 2.54 12.84
CA CYS A 129 5.10 3.21 14.09
C CYS A 129 5.47 2.38 15.33
N ARG A 130 5.31 1.06 15.26
CA ARG A 130 5.76 0.13 16.31
C ARG A 130 7.29 0.14 16.43
N LEU A 131 7.99 0.06 15.30
CA LEU A 131 9.46 0.09 15.27
C LEU A 131 10.04 1.40 15.79
N LEU A 132 9.35 2.53 15.59
CA LEU A 132 9.74 3.85 16.10
C LEU A 132 9.34 4.08 17.57
N GLY A 133 8.67 3.13 18.22
CA GLY A 133 8.20 3.27 19.61
C GLY A 133 7.10 4.34 19.77
N LEU A 134 6.27 4.54 18.75
CA LEU A 134 5.23 5.57 18.73
C LEU A 134 3.83 5.03 19.09
N THR A 135 3.70 3.71 19.29
CA THR A 135 2.41 3.02 19.50
C THR A 135 1.61 3.54 20.69
N ASP A 136 2.28 3.97 21.76
CA ASP A 136 1.61 4.52 22.95
C ASP A 136 1.23 6.00 22.80
N LYS A 137 1.83 6.71 21.83
CA LYS A 137 1.71 8.17 21.64
C LYS A 137 0.79 8.56 20.49
N ILE A 138 0.54 7.62 19.58
CA ILE A 138 -0.25 7.80 18.37
C ILE A 138 -1.77 7.79 18.57
N PRO A 139 -2.37 7.04 19.52
CA PRO A 139 -3.83 6.98 19.64
C PRO A 139 -4.47 8.36 19.81
N GLU A 140 -3.77 9.34 20.37
CA GLU A 140 -4.31 10.69 20.57
C GLU A 140 -4.17 11.63 19.36
N ARG A 141 -3.09 11.55 18.58
CA ARG A 141 -2.74 12.63 17.62
C ARG A 141 -3.03 12.34 16.15
N ILE A 142 -2.88 11.09 15.68
CA ILE A 142 -3.18 10.72 14.28
C ILE A 142 -4.63 11.07 13.93
N CYS A 143 -5.53 11.11 14.92
CA CYS A 143 -6.92 11.48 14.72
C CYS A 143 -7.18 12.99 14.65
N ILE A 144 -6.29 13.84 15.17
CA ILE A 144 -6.46 15.30 15.07
C ILE A 144 -5.94 15.78 13.71
N GLY A 145 -4.70 15.42 13.33
CA GLY A 145 -4.10 15.83 12.06
C GLY A 145 -4.84 15.29 10.82
N LEU A 146 -5.32 14.04 10.90
CA LEU A 146 -6.05 13.40 9.78
C LEU A 146 -7.55 13.63 9.81
N MET A 147 -8.11 14.40 10.76
CA MET A 147 -9.46 14.96 10.63
C MET A 147 -9.42 16.35 9.98
N GLN A 148 -8.39 17.16 10.25
CA GLN A 148 -8.28 18.53 9.73
C GLN A 148 -8.08 18.60 8.20
N HIS A 149 -7.51 17.57 7.56
CA HIS A 149 -7.35 17.53 6.11
C HIS A 149 -8.59 17.06 5.31
N PHE A 150 -9.63 16.52 5.97
CA PHE A 150 -10.75 15.86 5.26
C PHE A 150 -12.00 16.70 5.07
N GLU A 151 -12.15 17.83 5.76
CA GLU A 151 -13.33 18.69 5.60
C GLU A 151 -13.28 19.62 4.37
N GLY A 152 -12.17 19.63 3.61
CA GLY A 152 -11.93 20.62 2.55
C GLY A 152 -12.39 20.28 1.11
N LYS A 153 -13.01 19.12 0.83
CA LYS A 153 -13.41 18.77 -0.55
C LYS A 153 -14.72 17.98 -0.61
N ILE A 154 -15.84 18.68 -0.43
CA ILE A 154 -17.09 18.33 -1.12
C ILE A 154 -17.32 19.44 -2.17
N LEU A 155 -16.81 19.22 -3.39
CA LEU A 155 -17.18 20.05 -4.53
C LEU A 155 -18.53 19.55 -5.07
N SER A 156 -19.51 20.43 -4.88
CA SER A 156 -20.79 20.58 -5.58
C SER A 156 -20.94 19.78 -6.88
N VAL A 157 -21.96 18.92 -6.94
CA VAL A 157 -22.68 18.64 -8.19
C VAL A 157 -24.10 19.14 -7.99
N GLY A 158 -24.39 20.28 -8.62
CA GLY A 158 -25.73 20.87 -8.64
C GLY A 158 -26.68 20.06 -9.51
N GLY A 159 -27.83 19.71 -8.93
CA GLY A 159 -28.99 19.18 -9.65
C GLY A 159 -30.24 19.52 -8.85
N LYS A 160 -31.01 20.50 -9.34
CA LYS A 160 -32.30 20.90 -8.76
C LYS A 160 -33.31 19.76 -8.90
N GLY A 161 -34.00 19.42 -7.82
CA GLY A 161 -35.16 18.53 -7.83
C GLY A 161 -35.76 18.41 -6.43
N GLN A 162 -36.88 19.11 -6.21
CA GLN A 162 -37.67 19.04 -4.98
C GLN A 162 -38.33 17.66 -4.84
N GLY A 163 -38.30 17.11 -3.63
CA GLY A 163 -38.96 15.87 -3.25
C GLY A 163 -38.47 15.44 -1.87
N GLU A 164 -39.23 15.76 -0.83
CA GLU A 164 -38.91 15.46 0.56
C GLU A 164 -38.79 13.95 0.80
N GLY A 165 -37.67 13.55 1.42
CA GLY A 165 -37.41 12.17 1.81
C GLY A 165 -36.03 12.02 2.46
N LEU A 166 -35.97 12.30 3.77
CA LEU A 166 -34.91 11.91 4.72
C LEU A 166 -33.45 12.17 4.29
N LEU A 167 -32.96 13.39 4.56
CA LEU A 167 -31.55 13.65 4.88
C LEU A 167 -31.45 14.98 5.66
N LYS A 168 -31.45 14.89 6.99
CA LYS A 168 -30.94 15.97 7.85
C LYS A 168 -29.61 15.51 8.43
N CYS A 169 -28.52 15.93 7.78
CA CYS A 169 -27.26 16.20 8.46
C CYS A 169 -26.87 17.63 8.07
N VAL A 170 -27.38 18.60 8.82
CA VAL A 170 -26.82 19.96 8.84
C VAL A 170 -25.91 20.04 10.06
N GLY A 171 -24.76 20.69 9.86
CA GLY A 171 -23.62 20.74 10.77
C GLY A 171 -23.98 20.93 12.24
N GLY A 172 -23.33 20.12 13.07
CA GLY A 172 -23.52 20.10 14.51
C GLY A 172 -23.05 18.78 15.09
N CYS A 173 -21.75 18.47 14.99
CA CYS A 173 -21.18 17.46 15.87
C CYS A 173 -21.09 18.09 17.26
N LEU A 174 -22.20 17.99 17.99
CA LEU A 174 -22.27 18.25 19.42
C LEU A 174 -21.21 17.38 20.08
N ILE A 175 -20.12 18.00 20.52
CA ILE A 175 -19.23 17.43 21.51
C ILE A 175 -20.10 17.28 22.76
N SER A 176 -20.63 16.07 22.98
CA SER A 176 -21.22 15.72 24.26
C SER A 176 -20.12 15.82 25.33
N PRO A 177 -20.36 16.50 26.47
CA PRO A 177 -19.38 16.58 27.56
C PRO A 177 -19.34 15.21 28.27
N GLY A 178 -18.60 14.27 27.68
CA GLY A 178 -18.46 12.90 28.17
C GLY A 178 -17.47 12.05 27.38
N TRP A 179 -16.74 12.61 26.41
CA TRP A 179 -15.70 11.87 25.69
C TRP A 179 -14.43 11.85 26.52
N SER A 180 -14.23 10.74 27.24
CA SER A 180 -12.95 10.40 27.86
C SER A 180 -11.86 10.32 26.77
N SER A 181 -10.69 10.92 27.02
CA SER A 181 -9.52 10.97 26.11
C SER A 181 -9.05 9.60 25.57
N ASN A 182 -9.58 8.50 26.10
CA ASN A 182 -9.22 7.12 25.75
C ASN A 182 -9.81 6.59 24.44
N ASN A 183 -10.56 7.40 23.67
CA ASN A 183 -11.27 6.96 22.45
C ASN A 183 -10.79 7.62 21.15
N LEU A 184 -9.72 8.40 21.20
CA LEU A 184 -9.31 9.26 20.10
C LEU A 184 -8.81 8.43 18.89
N GLY A 185 -8.11 7.32 19.10
CA GLY A 185 -7.53 6.47 18.02
C GLY A 185 -8.55 5.81 17.07
N GLY A 186 -9.81 5.66 17.49
CA GLY A 186 -10.86 5.02 16.69
C GLY A 186 -11.28 5.83 15.46
N GLY A 187 -11.19 7.17 15.51
CA GLY A 187 -11.68 8.05 14.44
C GLY A 187 -10.97 7.84 13.11
N PHE A 188 -9.63 7.76 13.13
CA PHE A 188 -8.82 7.53 11.93
C PHE A 188 -9.07 6.14 11.31
N ILE A 189 -9.09 5.09 12.14
CA ILE A 189 -9.35 3.72 11.68
C ILE A 189 -10.74 3.62 11.05
N ILE A 190 -11.76 4.24 11.66
CA ILE A 190 -13.09 4.35 11.06
C ILE A 190 -13.02 5.09 9.71
N GLY A 191 -12.25 6.19 9.61
CA GLY A 191 -11.98 6.89 8.35
C GLY A 191 -11.39 5.97 7.26
N LEU A 192 -10.42 5.12 7.60
CA LEU A 192 -9.86 4.12 6.68
C LEU A 192 -10.92 3.12 6.20
N THR A 193 -11.80 2.67 7.09
CA THR A 193 -12.90 1.77 6.71
C THR A 193 -13.92 2.43 5.78
N LYS A 194 -14.22 3.72 5.97
CA LYS A 194 -15.10 4.50 5.07
C LYS A 194 -14.49 4.56 3.67
N LYS A 195 -13.17 4.73 3.57
CA LYS A 195 -12.38 4.68 2.34
C LYS A 195 -12.13 3.27 1.80
N LYS A 196 -12.74 2.24 2.38
CA LYS A 196 -12.58 0.83 1.96
C LYS A 196 -11.15 0.28 2.11
N ARG A 197 -10.31 0.92 2.92
CA ARG A 197 -8.93 0.52 3.21
C ARG A 197 -8.86 -0.43 4.41
N TYR A 198 -9.60 -1.53 4.31
CA TYR A 198 -9.85 -2.43 5.45
C TYR A 198 -8.61 -3.14 5.95
N LEU A 199 -7.71 -3.58 5.07
CA LEU A 199 -6.46 -4.23 5.49
C LEU A 199 -5.50 -3.23 6.16
N LEU A 200 -5.45 -1.97 5.70
CA LEU A 200 -4.68 -0.95 6.39
C LEU A 200 -5.26 -0.67 7.78
N ALA A 201 -6.59 -0.54 7.88
CA ALA A 201 -7.27 -0.42 9.16
C ALA A 201 -6.97 -1.61 10.09
N PHE A 202 -6.90 -2.82 9.53
CA PHE A 202 -6.56 -4.04 10.25
C PHE A 202 -5.13 -3.98 10.81
N GLU A 203 -4.14 -3.56 10.03
CA GLU A 203 -2.77 -3.40 10.51
C GLU A 203 -2.69 -2.38 11.66
N TYR A 204 -3.38 -1.23 11.52
CA TYR A 204 -3.47 -0.24 12.61
C TYR A 204 -4.18 -0.78 13.87
N VAL A 205 -5.11 -1.72 13.74
CA VAL A 205 -5.73 -2.31 14.93
C VAL A 205 -4.72 -3.18 15.69
N TYR A 206 -3.89 -3.94 14.99
CA TYR A 206 -2.89 -4.81 15.61
C TYR A 206 -1.72 -4.04 16.22
N GLU A 207 -1.08 -3.17 15.43
CA GLU A 207 0.14 -2.48 15.86
C GLU A 207 -0.12 -1.54 17.05
N PHE A 208 -1.37 -1.06 17.22
CA PHE A 208 -1.78 -0.17 18.31
C PHE A 208 -2.59 -0.87 19.41
N ASN A 209 -2.64 -2.21 19.38
CA ASN A 209 -3.35 -3.02 20.37
C ASN A 209 -4.82 -2.60 20.61
N LEU A 210 -5.55 -2.36 19.52
CA LEU A 210 -6.96 -1.92 19.54
C LEU A 210 -7.93 -3.08 19.25
N VAL A 211 -7.47 -4.31 19.35
CA VAL A 211 -8.21 -5.54 19.01
C VAL A 211 -9.54 -5.67 19.78
N ASP A 212 -9.55 -5.23 21.05
CA ASP A 212 -10.75 -5.25 21.90
C ASP A 212 -11.79 -4.21 21.50
N LYS A 213 -11.35 -3.10 20.87
CA LYS A 213 -12.24 -2.00 20.45
C LYS A 213 -12.77 -2.21 19.04
N ILE A 214 -11.94 -2.74 18.15
CA ILE A 214 -12.27 -2.95 16.74
C ILE A 214 -11.88 -4.38 16.36
N PRO A 215 -12.85 -5.31 16.29
CA PRO A 215 -12.55 -6.71 15.97
C PRO A 215 -11.84 -6.86 14.62
N PRO A 216 -10.59 -7.37 14.56
CA PRO A 216 -9.83 -7.44 13.31
C PRO A 216 -10.51 -8.31 12.24
N ILE A 217 -11.14 -9.41 12.66
CA ILE A 217 -11.91 -10.30 11.77
C ILE A 217 -13.04 -9.57 11.06
N ALA A 218 -13.67 -8.59 11.70
CA ALA A 218 -14.73 -7.80 11.07
C ALA A 218 -14.17 -6.99 9.88
N LEU A 219 -12.94 -6.49 10.00
CA LEU A 219 -12.26 -5.76 8.92
C LEU A 219 -11.90 -6.69 7.75
N VAL A 220 -11.35 -7.88 8.03
CA VAL A 220 -11.04 -8.87 6.98
C VAL A 220 -12.31 -9.34 6.27
N LYS A 221 -13.41 -9.59 7.00
CA LYS A 221 -14.71 -9.94 6.40
C LYS A 221 -15.26 -8.82 5.51
N LYS A 222 -15.18 -7.56 5.96
CA LYS A 222 -15.55 -6.39 5.14
C LYS A 222 -14.71 -6.26 3.88
N HIS A 223 -13.40 -6.52 3.97
CA HIS A 223 -12.49 -6.56 2.81
C HIS A 223 -12.93 -7.60 1.77
N VAL A 224 -13.14 -8.85 2.19
CA VAL A 224 -13.57 -9.95 1.31
C VAL A 224 -14.94 -9.68 0.69
N SER A 225 -15.88 -9.12 1.46
CA SER A 225 -17.19 -8.76 0.91
C SER A 225 -17.09 -7.64 -0.12
N HIS A 226 -16.27 -6.62 0.15
CA HIS A 226 -16.10 -5.49 -0.75
C HIS A 226 -15.38 -5.90 -2.04
N SER A 227 -14.37 -6.77 -1.99
CA SER A 227 -13.67 -7.24 -3.20
C SER A 227 -14.61 -7.94 -4.18
N LYS A 228 -15.58 -8.72 -3.68
CA LYS A 228 -16.65 -9.33 -4.51
C LYS A 228 -17.52 -8.27 -5.20
N GLN A 229 -17.87 -7.20 -4.48
CA GLN A 229 -18.64 -6.10 -5.04
C GLN A 229 -17.85 -5.36 -6.12
N VAL A 230 -16.57 -5.05 -5.86
CA VAL A 230 -15.67 -4.41 -6.84
C VAL A 230 -15.52 -5.26 -8.09
N ALA A 231 -15.33 -6.58 -7.96
CA ALA A 231 -15.25 -7.48 -9.10
C ALA A 231 -16.53 -7.46 -9.94
N LYS A 232 -17.71 -7.46 -9.31
CA LYS A 232 -19.00 -7.34 -10.02
C LYS A 232 -19.12 -6.02 -10.77
N THR A 233 -18.75 -4.91 -10.14
CA THR A 233 -18.78 -3.58 -10.75
C THR A 233 -17.81 -3.50 -11.94
N LEU A 234 -16.57 -3.99 -11.79
CA LEU A 234 -15.57 -4.01 -12.87
C LEU A 234 -16.04 -4.82 -14.09
N CYS A 235 -16.73 -5.95 -13.88
CA CYS A 235 -17.32 -6.72 -14.98
C CYS A 235 -18.42 -5.91 -15.69
N ASN A 236 -19.33 -5.30 -14.93
CA ASN A 236 -20.48 -4.58 -15.48
C ASN A 236 -20.05 -3.31 -16.25
N ASP A 237 -19.14 -2.52 -15.68
CA ASP A 237 -18.64 -1.28 -16.28
C ASP A 237 -17.89 -1.55 -17.60
N GLY A 238 -17.21 -2.69 -17.67
CA GLY A 238 -16.55 -3.18 -18.88
C GLY A 238 -17.47 -3.99 -19.80
N GLN A 239 -18.79 -3.81 -19.72
CA GLN A 239 -19.78 -4.48 -20.58
C GLN A 239 -19.67 -6.01 -20.60
N ASN A 240 -19.18 -6.61 -19.52
CA ASN A 240 -18.92 -8.05 -19.39
C ASN A 240 -17.95 -8.62 -20.44
N THR A 241 -17.09 -7.80 -21.05
CA THR A 241 -16.06 -8.30 -21.98
C THR A 241 -15.12 -9.30 -21.28
N PRO A 242 -14.54 -10.26 -22.01
CA PRO A 242 -13.56 -11.19 -21.43
C PRO A 242 -12.41 -10.48 -20.71
N GLU A 243 -11.94 -9.34 -21.22
CA GLU A 243 -10.88 -8.52 -20.61
C GLU A 243 -11.33 -7.92 -19.28
N ALA A 244 -12.55 -7.37 -19.22
CA ALA A 244 -13.14 -6.84 -18.01
C ALA A 244 -13.35 -7.94 -16.96
N GLN A 245 -13.81 -9.12 -17.38
CA GLN A 245 -13.92 -10.28 -16.51
C GLN A 245 -12.56 -10.72 -15.97
N ILE A 246 -11.52 -10.81 -16.81
CA ILE A 246 -10.17 -11.16 -16.37
C ILE A 246 -9.65 -10.14 -15.35
N LYS A 247 -9.82 -8.84 -15.60
CA LYS A 247 -9.42 -7.77 -14.68
C LYS A 247 -10.13 -7.89 -13.32
N ALA A 248 -11.44 -8.13 -13.32
CA ALA A 248 -12.23 -8.35 -12.12
C ALA A 248 -11.76 -9.58 -11.34
N LEU A 249 -11.53 -10.71 -12.02
CA LEU A 249 -11.02 -11.95 -11.42
C LEU A 249 -9.64 -11.74 -10.79
N VAL A 250 -8.72 -11.07 -11.50
CA VAL A 250 -7.37 -10.75 -10.99
C VAL A 250 -7.45 -9.89 -9.73
N ASN A 251 -8.34 -8.90 -9.71
CA ASN A 251 -8.55 -8.04 -8.54
C ASN A 251 -9.11 -8.83 -7.34
N GLU A 252 -10.14 -9.67 -7.55
CA GLU A 252 -10.70 -10.51 -6.48
C GLU A 252 -9.65 -11.50 -5.94
N ILE A 253 -8.91 -12.18 -6.83
CA ILE A 253 -7.83 -13.11 -6.44
C ILE A 253 -6.78 -12.40 -5.57
N SER A 254 -6.31 -11.23 -6.00
CA SER A 254 -5.32 -10.44 -5.25
C SER A 254 -5.85 -10.07 -3.86
N ALA A 255 -7.08 -9.56 -3.79
CA ALA A 255 -7.71 -9.18 -2.52
C ALA A 255 -7.87 -10.38 -1.56
N LEU A 256 -8.27 -11.56 -2.09
CA LEU A 256 -8.41 -12.78 -1.31
C LEU A 256 -7.06 -13.32 -0.82
N LYS A 257 -6.02 -13.28 -1.66
CA LYS A 257 -4.66 -13.67 -1.25
C LYS A 257 -4.15 -12.77 -0.11
N SER A 258 -4.36 -11.45 -0.19
CA SER A 258 -4.00 -10.54 0.90
C SER A 258 -4.78 -10.79 2.18
N ALA A 259 -6.06 -11.15 2.09
CA ALA A 259 -6.86 -11.54 3.25
C ALA A 259 -6.34 -12.82 3.90
N ILE A 260 -6.04 -13.85 3.10
CA ILE A 260 -5.45 -15.11 3.57
C ILE A 260 -4.12 -14.84 4.26
N LYS A 261 -3.25 -14.02 3.67
CA LYS A 261 -1.98 -13.62 4.26
C LYS A 261 -2.20 -12.95 5.63
N SER A 262 -3.09 -11.97 5.71
CA SER A 262 -3.38 -11.24 6.96
C SER A 262 -3.91 -12.17 8.07
N ILE A 263 -4.71 -13.18 7.72
CA ILE A 263 -5.24 -14.18 8.66
C ILE A 263 -4.09 -15.04 9.22
N ILE A 264 -3.21 -15.53 8.35
CA ILE A 264 -2.12 -16.43 8.74
C ILE A 264 -1.05 -15.68 9.54
N ASP A 265 -0.63 -14.51 9.05
CA ASP A 265 0.43 -13.71 9.67
C ASP A 265 0.08 -13.29 11.12
N ARG A 266 -1.22 -13.21 11.45
CA ARG A 266 -1.71 -12.84 12.78
C ARG A 266 -2.32 -14.02 13.57
N GLY A 267 -2.21 -15.26 13.09
CA GLY A 267 -2.67 -16.46 13.81
C GLY A 267 -4.19 -16.57 13.98
N LEU A 268 -4.96 -16.03 13.02
CA LEU A 268 -6.42 -15.88 13.10
C LEU A 268 -7.21 -17.06 12.49
N GLU A 269 -6.55 -18.17 12.17
CA GLU A 269 -7.15 -19.27 11.40
C GLU A 269 -8.33 -19.94 12.13
N ARG A 270 -8.34 -19.89 13.48
CA ARG A 270 -9.43 -20.44 14.29
C ARG A 270 -10.69 -19.57 14.21
N GLU A 271 -10.53 -18.25 14.20
CA GLU A 271 -11.64 -17.30 14.16
C GLU A 271 -12.19 -17.09 12.76
N TYR A 272 -11.31 -17.19 11.75
CA TYR A 272 -11.70 -17.10 10.35
C TYR A 272 -10.87 -18.05 9.50
N SER A 273 -11.44 -19.21 9.22
CA SER A 273 -10.78 -20.25 8.44
C SER A 273 -10.43 -19.75 7.03
N PRO A 274 -9.15 -19.83 6.62
CA PRO A 274 -8.73 -19.43 5.27
C PRO A 274 -9.22 -20.42 4.19
N ASN A 275 -9.75 -21.59 4.56
CA ASN A 275 -10.08 -22.67 3.63
C ASN A 275 -11.09 -22.25 2.56
N GLN A 276 -12.17 -21.57 2.97
CA GLN A 276 -13.17 -21.08 2.02
C GLN A 276 -12.59 -20.05 1.04
N LEU A 277 -11.67 -19.21 1.52
CA LEU A 277 -10.99 -18.22 0.68
C LEU A 277 -10.02 -18.89 -0.30
N ARG A 278 -9.26 -19.90 0.15
CA ARG A 278 -8.37 -20.70 -0.71
C ARG A 278 -9.15 -21.39 -1.83
N GLN A 279 -10.29 -22.02 -1.50
CA GLN A 279 -11.13 -22.65 -2.50
C GLN A 279 -11.67 -21.66 -3.52
N ARG A 280 -12.09 -20.47 -3.06
CA ARG A 280 -12.52 -19.40 -3.97
C ARG A 280 -11.37 -18.93 -4.88
N VAL A 281 -10.16 -18.79 -4.38
CA VAL A 281 -8.98 -18.43 -5.21
C VAL A 281 -8.74 -19.46 -6.30
N ILE A 282 -8.76 -20.76 -5.97
CA ILE A 282 -8.59 -21.84 -6.94
C ILE A 282 -9.65 -21.75 -8.04
N GLN A 283 -10.93 -21.60 -7.66
CA GLN A 283 -12.03 -21.47 -8.63
C GLN A 283 -11.85 -20.27 -9.57
N LEU A 284 -11.45 -19.11 -9.03
CA LEU A 284 -11.24 -17.90 -9.81
C LEU A 284 -10.04 -18.03 -10.75
N GLU A 285 -8.97 -18.68 -10.30
CA GLU A 285 -7.80 -18.95 -11.14
C GLU A 285 -8.14 -19.89 -12.30
N SER A 286 -8.94 -20.94 -12.08
CA SER A 286 -9.46 -21.81 -13.14
C SER A 286 -10.32 -21.04 -14.13
N ARG A 287 -11.27 -20.21 -13.67
CA ARG A 287 -12.12 -19.40 -14.57
C ARG A 287 -11.29 -18.41 -15.39
N ARG A 288 -10.28 -17.79 -14.78
CA ARG A 288 -9.35 -16.87 -15.46
C ARG A 288 -8.55 -17.59 -16.55
N ALA A 289 -8.06 -18.80 -16.27
CA ALA A 289 -7.32 -19.59 -17.26
C ALA A 289 -8.22 -19.93 -18.47
N ASN A 290 -9.45 -20.40 -18.23
CA ASN A 290 -10.40 -20.71 -19.30
C ASN A 290 -10.70 -19.50 -20.19
N LEU A 291 -10.96 -18.32 -19.59
CA LEU A 291 -11.19 -17.08 -20.35
C LEU A 291 -9.98 -16.66 -21.18
N LYS A 292 -8.75 -16.82 -20.65
CA LYS A 292 -7.52 -16.55 -21.40
C LYS A 292 -7.38 -17.48 -22.60
N THR A 293 -7.66 -18.77 -22.41
CA THR A 293 -7.62 -19.75 -23.50
C THR A 293 -8.64 -19.44 -24.59
N SER A 294 -9.86 -19.01 -24.23
CA SER A 294 -10.89 -18.58 -25.19
C SER A 294 -10.48 -17.34 -26.00
N LEU A 295 -9.70 -16.43 -25.41
CA LEU A 295 -9.15 -15.26 -26.10
C LEU A 295 -7.97 -15.59 -27.02
N SER A 296 -7.20 -16.64 -26.70
CA SER A 296 -6.03 -17.05 -27.48
C SER A 296 -6.33 -18.13 -28.53
N ALA A 297 -7.56 -18.63 -28.61
CA ALA A 297 -7.96 -19.55 -29.66
C ALA A 297 -7.92 -18.82 -31.02
N PRO A 298 -7.38 -19.43 -32.09
CA PRO A 298 -7.40 -18.81 -33.41
C PRO A 298 -8.85 -18.57 -33.80
N ILE A 299 -9.15 -17.36 -34.26
CA ILE A 299 -10.35 -17.08 -35.05
C ILE A 299 -10.32 -18.10 -36.19
N SER A 300 -11.23 -19.07 -36.18
CA SER A 300 -11.54 -19.86 -37.37
C SER A 300 -12.28 -18.94 -38.34
N GLU A 301 -11.56 -17.96 -38.88
CA GLU A 301 -11.93 -17.27 -40.10
C GLU A 301 -11.48 -18.20 -41.21
N GLU A 302 -12.43 -18.70 -41.99
CA GLU A 302 -12.15 -19.26 -43.31
C GLU A 302 -11.45 -18.18 -44.13
N LEU A 303 -10.11 -18.17 -44.11
CA LEU A 303 -9.29 -17.32 -44.96
C LEU A 303 -9.53 -17.72 -46.43
N PRO A 304 -9.86 -16.78 -47.33
CA PRO A 304 -9.99 -17.07 -48.74
C PRO A 304 -8.67 -17.62 -49.30
N ASN A 305 -8.76 -18.68 -50.10
CA ASN A 305 -7.63 -19.37 -50.71
C ASN A 305 -6.77 -18.42 -51.58
N TRP A 306 -5.71 -17.84 -51.01
CA TRP A 306 -4.76 -16.94 -51.68
C TRP A 306 -3.99 -17.56 -52.85
N THR A 307 -4.04 -18.88 -53.02
CA THR A 307 -3.40 -19.58 -54.13
C THR A 307 -4.10 -19.29 -55.45
N GLN A 308 -5.40 -18.98 -55.42
CA GLN A 308 -6.18 -18.65 -56.62
C GLN A 308 -5.98 -17.19 -57.06
N ALA A 309 -5.75 -16.26 -56.10
CA ALA A 309 -5.52 -14.84 -56.38
C ALA A 309 -4.14 -14.55 -57.01
N LYS A 310 -3.11 -15.36 -56.70
CA LYS A 310 -1.76 -15.21 -57.28
C LYS A 310 -1.72 -15.51 -58.78
N ASN A 311 -2.53 -16.45 -59.26
CA ASN A 311 -2.57 -16.80 -60.69
C ASN A 311 -3.23 -15.72 -61.56
N CYS A 312 -4.17 -14.93 -61.01
CA CYS A 312 -4.79 -13.82 -61.75
C CYS A 312 -3.87 -12.59 -61.89
N LEU A 313 -2.96 -12.35 -60.95
CA LEU A 313 -2.06 -11.19 -60.98
C LEU A 313 -0.84 -11.39 -61.89
N LEU A 314 -0.35 -12.63 -62.03
CA LEU A 314 0.78 -12.95 -62.91
C LEU A 314 0.42 -12.92 -64.40
N LEU A 315 -0.85 -13.15 -64.78
CA LEU A 315 -1.29 -13.11 -66.18
C LEU A 315 -1.57 -11.70 -66.73
N LYS A 316 -1.67 -10.67 -65.88
CA LYS A 316 -1.83 -9.26 -66.32
C LYS A 316 -0.50 -8.53 -66.58
N ARG A 317 0.65 -9.17 -66.37
CA ARG A 317 1.99 -8.58 -66.56
C ARG A 317 2.77 -9.13 -67.75
N LEU A 318 2.13 -9.95 -68.60
CA LEU A 318 2.73 -10.55 -69.80
C LEU A 318 1.87 -10.32 -71.07
N ARG A 319 1.16 -9.20 -71.15
CA ARG A 319 0.62 -8.67 -72.41
C ARG A 319 0.90 -7.18 -72.49
#